data_AF-A0A0Q6YTA5-F1
#
_entry.id   AF-A0A0Q6YTA5-F1
#
_cell.length_a   1.000
_cell.length_b   1.000
_cell.length_c   1.000
_cell.angle_alpha   90.00
_cell.angle_beta   90.00
_cell.angle_gamma   90.00
#
_symmetry.space_group_name_H-M   'P 1'
#
loop_
_entity.id
_entity.type
_entity.pdbx_description
1 polymer ?
#
loop_
_entity_poly.entity_id
_entity_poly.type
_entity_poly.pdbx_seq_one_letter_code
_entity_poly.pdbx_strand_id
1 'polypeptide(L)'
;MAVGDEQRLITPISQRQFELYALSLERGPNFDPAQIFGSYQAGHGSASGCILLDPERGTFTALALRRRVDHRWVRVDEGGPYPTPEAALDQLTISMRAGEPPEPLPPGARRRPLLLKTGSRGTSPEFDLLTSTISHFPALMAVGECYLALPNPDANFVPDLQTSNFASRLFELYLLACFREQGLIVRQKHVSPDFLIENDGAACWIEAVTANSETPRSGGIGDWVHAPVDRNERLTGAPAERFAKTLRGKLQRNYHELDHVKGIPFALAIADFYESGSMVWSREALPTYLYGLRADVEGEGAGRRAIGTPINNLTGRHGIPAGLFRDPDFAHLSAVIFSNAATLAKFNRMGFLAGWRPPGLTMTRRGILFDRTPGALEPIDFDLSVDSAEYQALWPWGEAWCQELEVFHNPQATHPIPFDLIPGATHWFERGGDVECNTMWANSVISSITHLRMAGAQGESERP
;
A
#
# COMPACT_ATOMS: atom_id res chain seq x y z
N MET A 1 -17.95 5.75 42.47
CA MET A 1 -17.42 6.47 41.28
C MET A 1 -16.19 5.68 40.83
N ALA A 2 -15.97 5.24 39.58
CA ALA A 2 -16.66 5.50 38.32
C ALA A 2 -16.16 4.51 37.23
N VAL A 3 -16.18 3.18 37.48
CA VAL A 3 -15.75 2.20 36.43
C VAL A 3 -16.69 2.19 35.23
N GLY A 4 -17.96 2.60 35.42
CA GLY A 4 -18.96 2.68 34.36
C GLY A 4 -18.94 3.97 33.53
N ASP A 5 -18.48 5.10 34.08
CA ASP A 5 -18.46 6.38 33.36
C ASP A 5 -17.25 6.49 32.42
N GLU A 6 -16.09 5.95 32.79
CA GLU A 6 -14.91 5.96 31.91
C GLU A 6 -15.14 5.18 30.61
N GLN A 7 -15.92 4.11 30.63
CA GLN A 7 -16.27 3.35 29.43
C GLN A 7 -17.20 4.12 28.47
N ARG A 8 -17.90 5.14 28.97
CA ARG A 8 -18.83 5.97 28.19
C ARG A 8 -18.21 7.30 27.73
N LEU A 9 -16.99 7.62 28.19
CA LEU A 9 -16.29 8.81 27.75
C LEU A 9 -15.97 8.71 26.26
N ILE A 10 -16.50 9.67 25.52
CA ILE A 10 -16.12 9.94 24.15
C ILE A 10 -14.86 10.80 24.14
N THR A 11 -13.84 10.38 23.41
CA THR A 11 -12.57 11.11 23.29
C THR A 11 -12.29 11.39 21.82
N PRO A 12 -11.88 12.62 21.45
CA PRO A 12 -11.46 12.91 20.09
C PRO A 12 -10.22 12.08 19.72
N ILE A 13 -10.16 11.65 18.48
CA ILE A 13 -9.00 10.99 17.86
C ILE A 13 -8.59 11.73 16.60
N SER A 14 -7.38 11.47 16.10
CA SER A 14 -6.98 12.05 14.82
C SER A 14 -7.82 11.48 13.69
N GLN A 15 -8.02 12.27 12.63
CA GLN A 15 -8.63 11.81 11.39
C GLN A 15 -7.90 10.56 10.86
N ARG A 16 -6.56 10.58 10.84
CA ARG A 16 -5.73 9.46 10.38
C ARG A 16 -5.94 8.17 11.19
N GLN A 17 -6.22 8.28 12.49
CA GLN A 17 -6.55 7.12 13.31
C GLN A 17 -7.88 6.49 12.87
N PHE A 18 -8.91 7.32 12.64
CA PHE A 18 -10.20 6.85 12.15
C PHE A 18 -10.11 6.29 10.73
N GLU A 19 -9.36 6.93 9.83
CA GLU A 19 -9.16 6.46 8.45
C GLU A 19 -8.59 5.02 8.41
N LEU A 20 -7.64 4.72 9.30
CA LEU A 20 -7.08 3.38 9.45
C LEU A 20 -8.15 2.34 9.85
N TYR A 21 -9.09 2.70 10.73
CA TYR A 21 -10.22 1.85 11.11
C TYR A 21 -11.22 1.70 9.96
N ALA A 22 -11.49 2.80 9.27
CA ALA A 22 -12.42 2.89 8.15
C ALA A 22 -11.95 2.11 6.91
N LEU A 23 -10.70 1.65 6.82
CA LEU A 23 -10.28 0.64 5.83
C LEU A 23 -11.18 -0.61 5.82
N SER A 24 -11.83 -0.93 6.95
CA SER A 24 -12.78 -2.05 7.08
C SER A 24 -14.15 -1.81 6.41
N LEU A 25 -14.45 -0.57 6.01
CA LEU A 25 -15.67 -0.17 5.29
C LEU A 25 -15.60 -0.56 3.82
N GLU A 26 -16.75 -0.75 3.17
CA GLU A 26 -16.82 -1.23 1.78
C GLU A 26 -16.15 -0.31 0.74
N ARG A 27 -16.03 0.98 1.03
CA ARG A 27 -15.24 1.93 0.22
C ARG A 27 -14.08 2.57 1.00
N GLY A 28 -13.68 1.96 2.11
CA GLY A 28 -12.59 2.49 2.93
C GLY A 28 -12.90 3.88 3.51
N PRO A 29 -11.86 4.70 3.78
CA PRO A 29 -11.98 6.04 4.34
C PRO A 29 -12.23 7.16 3.31
N ASN A 30 -12.43 6.85 2.02
CA ASN A 30 -12.80 7.88 1.06
C ASN A 30 -14.30 8.17 1.15
N PHE A 31 -14.63 9.35 1.68
CA PHE A 31 -16.01 9.82 1.89
C PHE A 31 -16.45 10.89 0.86
N ASP A 32 -15.66 11.11 -0.19
CA ASP A 32 -15.93 12.15 -1.18
C ASP A 32 -17.38 12.09 -1.71
N PRO A 33 -18.05 13.26 -1.85
CA PRO A 33 -17.53 14.62 -1.65
C PRO A 33 -17.54 15.10 -0.18
N ALA A 34 -17.98 14.27 0.77
CA ALA A 34 -18.04 14.65 2.19
C ALA A 34 -16.64 14.58 2.84
N GLN A 35 -16.41 15.44 3.82
CA GLN A 35 -15.12 15.56 4.51
C GLN A 35 -15.26 15.19 5.99
N ILE A 36 -14.23 14.56 6.57
CA ILE A 36 -14.22 14.29 8.01
C ILE A 36 -14.11 15.62 8.77
N PHE A 37 -15.18 15.99 9.49
CA PHE A 37 -15.23 17.16 10.36
C PHE A 37 -14.59 16.89 11.72
N GLY A 38 -14.83 15.69 12.27
CA GLY A 38 -14.31 15.28 13.57
C GLY A 38 -14.37 13.76 13.72
N SER A 39 -13.43 13.19 14.47
CA SER A 39 -13.34 11.75 14.73
C SER A 39 -13.23 11.47 16.21
N TYR A 40 -13.87 10.39 16.66
CA TYR A 40 -14.01 10.07 18.07
C TYR A 40 -13.86 8.57 18.33
N GLN A 41 -13.51 8.22 19.57
CA GLN A 41 -13.53 6.85 20.08
C GLN A 41 -14.20 6.81 21.45
N ALA A 42 -14.71 5.65 21.82
CA ALA A 42 -15.30 5.39 23.13
C ALA A 42 -15.08 3.92 23.56
N GLY A 43 -15.39 3.60 24.82
CA GLY A 43 -15.35 2.21 25.32
C GLY A 43 -13.95 1.58 25.26
N HIS A 44 -12.92 2.33 25.62
CA HIS A 44 -11.51 1.92 25.51
C HIS A 44 -11.11 1.45 24.09
N GLY A 45 -11.63 2.13 23.06
CA GLY A 45 -11.32 1.83 21.65
C GLY A 45 -12.13 0.66 21.05
N SER A 46 -13.19 0.22 21.72
CA SER A 46 -14.14 -0.78 21.17
C SER A 46 -15.19 -0.17 20.24
N ALA A 47 -15.41 1.15 20.33
CA ALA A 47 -16.26 1.93 19.44
C ALA A 47 -15.49 3.15 18.90
N SER A 48 -15.76 3.53 17.66
CA SER A 48 -15.19 4.71 17.02
C SER A 48 -16.17 5.27 16.00
N GLY A 49 -16.00 6.51 15.57
CA GLY A 49 -16.84 7.10 14.55
C GLY A 49 -16.35 8.45 14.11
N CYS A 50 -16.97 8.97 13.06
CA CYS A 50 -16.69 10.30 12.56
C CYS A 50 -17.99 11.07 12.30
N ILE A 51 -17.82 12.39 12.26
CA ILE A 51 -18.80 13.32 11.72
C ILE A 51 -18.27 13.72 10.34
N LEU A 52 -19.12 13.56 9.33
CA LEU A 52 -18.84 13.97 7.96
C LEU A 52 -19.58 15.29 7.68
N LEU A 53 -18.91 16.23 7.02
CA LEU A 53 -19.47 17.49 6.52
C LEU A 53 -19.73 17.34 5.01
N ASP A 54 -20.98 17.57 4.60
CA ASP A 54 -21.32 17.83 3.20
C ASP A 54 -21.02 19.31 2.90
N PRO A 55 -19.99 19.62 2.08
CA PRO A 55 -19.59 21.01 1.83
C PRO A 55 -20.59 21.78 0.97
N GLU A 56 -21.41 21.09 0.16
CA GLU A 56 -22.41 21.75 -0.69
C GLU A 56 -23.65 22.15 0.12
N ARG A 57 -24.07 21.29 1.04
CA ARG A 57 -25.29 21.48 1.84
C ARG A 57 -25.04 22.13 3.20
N GLY A 58 -23.79 22.12 3.68
CA GLY A 58 -23.46 22.57 5.03
C GLY A 58 -24.08 21.72 6.13
N THR A 59 -24.41 20.46 5.83
CA THR A 59 -25.04 19.51 6.75
C THR A 59 -24.09 18.40 7.17
N PHE A 60 -24.40 17.73 8.28
CA PHE A 60 -23.52 16.75 8.90
C PHE A 60 -24.13 15.34 8.91
N THR A 61 -23.30 14.32 8.76
CA THR A 61 -23.67 12.91 8.91
C THR A 61 -22.83 12.29 10.03
N ALA A 62 -23.47 11.54 10.92
CA ALA A 62 -22.79 10.77 11.96
C ALA A 62 -22.60 9.32 11.50
N LEU A 63 -21.36 8.82 11.51
CA LEU A 63 -21.02 7.45 11.12
C LEU A 63 -20.40 6.72 12.32
N ALA A 64 -21.06 5.66 12.81
CA ALA A 64 -20.60 4.90 13.97
C ALA A 64 -20.07 3.52 13.57
N LEU A 65 -18.89 3.19 14.08
CA LEU A 65 -18.23 1.89 13.98
C LEU A 65 -18.10 1.23 15.35
N ARG A 66 -18.27 -0.09 15.39
CA ARG A 66 -17.98 -0.90 16.58
C ARG A 66 -17.13 -2.11 16.21
N ARG A 67 -16.34 -2.57 17.17
CA ARG A 67 -15.62 -3.83 17.06
C ARG A 67 -16.59 -5.00 17.15
N ARG A 68 -16.41 -5.97 16.27
CA ARG A 68 -17.04 -7.28 16.33
C ARG A 68 -16.27 -8.21 17.27
N VAL A 69 -16.83 -9.35 17.66
CA VAL A 69 -16.15 -10.37 18.51
C VAL A 69 -14.86 -10.94 17.93
N ASP A 70 -14.57 -10.71 16.64
CA ASP A 70 -13.31 -11.05 15.97
C ASP A 70 -12.44 -9.82 15.68
N HIS A 71 -12.70 -8.70 16.37
CA HIS A 71 -12.02 -7.42 16.30
C HIS A 71 -12.16 -6.65 14.99
N ARG A 72 -12.89 -7.13 13.98
CA ARG A 72 -13.14 -6.31 12.78
C ARG A 72 -14.01 -5.09 13.14
N TRP A 73 -13.72 -3.93 12.55
CA TRP A 73 -14.62 -2.78 12.58
C TRP A 73 -15.80 -3.00 11.64
N VAL A 74 -17.01 -2.75 12.14
CA VAL A 74 -18.25 -2.79 11.35
C VAL A 74 -19.02 -1.50 11.56
N ARG A 75 -19.64 -0.99 10.48
CA ARG A 75 -20.60 0.10 10.56
C ARG A 75 -21.85 -0.39 11.30
N VAL A 76 -22.20 0.28 12.39
CA VAL A 76 -23.37 -0.06 13.20
C VAL A 76 -24.50 0.94 13.07
N ASP A 77 -24.18 2.16 12.63
CA ASP A 77 -25.17 3.20 12.36
C ASP A 77 -24.59 4.24 11.41
N GLU A 78 -25.47 4.90 10.67
CA GLU A 78 -25.20 6.08 9.88
C GLU A 78 -26.47 6.94 9.84
N GLY A 79 -26.39 8.17 10.34
CA GLY A 79 -27.54 9.04 10.49
C GLY A 79 -27.28 10.46 10.02
N GLY A 80 -28.32 11.13 9.56
CA GLY A 80 -28.28 12.49 9.05
C GLY A 80 -29.34 12.73 7.96
N PRO A 81 -29.36 13.91 7.33
CA PRO A 81 -28.48 15.06 7.60
C PRO A 81 -28.85 15.79 8.90
N TYR A 82 -27.83 16.21 9.66
CA TYR A 82 -27.95 17.07 10.83
C TYR A 82 -27.58 18.51 10.51
N PRO A 83 -28.24 19.51 11.12
CA PRO A 83 -27.97 20.92 10.84
C PRO A 83 -26.69 21.45 11.50
N THR A 84 -26.18 20.80 12.54
CA THR A 84 -24.98 21.24 13.28
C THR A 84 -24.09 20.05 13.64
N PRO A 85 -22.78 20.25 13.84
CA PRO A 85 -21.89 19.18 14.25
C PRO A 85 -22.19 18.68 15.66
N GLU A 86 -22.76 19.50 16.55
CA GLU A 86 -23.17 19.09 17.90
C GLU A 86 -24.33 18.08 17.85
N ALA A 87 -25.33 18.31 17.00
CA ALA A 87 -26.43 17.37 16.81
C ALA A 87 -25.92 16.03 16.23
N ALA A 88 -24.95 16.08 15.31
CA ALA A 88 -24.30 14.88 14.80
C ALA A 88 -23.47 14.17 15.89
N LEU A 89 -22.79 14.90 16.77
CA LEU A 89 -22.02 14.36 17.87
C LEU A 89 -22.90 13.69 18.93
N ASP A 90 -24.05 14.29 19.26
CA ASP A 90 -25.05 13.72 20.16
C ASP A 90 -25.54 12.38 19.61
N GLN A 91 -25.90 12.33 18.32
CA GLN A 91 -26.27 11.07 17.68
C GLN A 91 -25.12 10.08 17.71
N LEU A 92 -23.91 10.50 17.30
CA LEU A 92 -22.75 9.62 17.23
C LEU A 92 -22.46 8.96 18.59
N THR A 93 -22.60 9.73 19.68
CA THR A 93 -22.40 9.25 21.05
C THR A 93 -23.39 8.14 21.40
N ILE A 94 -24.66 8.28 21.02
CA ILE A 94 -25.69 7.25 21.21
C ILE A 94 -25.37 6.02 20.36
N SER A 95 -25.08 6.22 19.07
CA SER A 95 -24.88 5.16 18.09
C SER A 95 -23.62 4.31 18.31
N MET A 96 -22.58 4.89 18.93
CA MET A 96 -21.39 4.15 19.32
C MET A 96 -21.66 3.13 20.43
N ARG A 97 -22.75 3.26 21.20
CA ARG A 97 -23.17 2.29 22.24
C ARG A 97 -22.05 1.89 23.22
N ALA A 98 -21.24 2.85 23.63
CA ALA A 98 -20.03 2.59 24.41
C ALA A 98 -20.32 1.80 25.70
N GLY A 99 -19.55 0.73 25.94
CA GLY A 99 -19.74 -0.20 27.06
C GLY A 99 -20.62 -1.41 26.77
N GLU A 100 -21.35 -1.44 25.65
CA GLU A 100 -22.03 -2.67 25.20
C GLU A 100 -21.03 -3.72 24.67
N PRO A 101 -21.37 -5.02 24.72
CA PRO A 101 -20.55 -6.09 24.15
C PRO A 101 -20.22 -5.88 22.65
N PRO A 102 -19.08 -6.41 22.16
CA PRO A 102 -18.74 -6.37 20.75
C PRO A 102 -19.84 -6.96 19.86
N GLU A 103 -19.95 -6.45 18.63
CA GLU A 103 -20.94 -6.93 17.67
C GLU A 103 -20.76 -8.44 17.39
N PRO A 104 -21.85 -9.20 17.15
CA PRO A 104 -21.75 -10.63 16.89
C PRO A 104 -21.19 -10.94 15.49
N LEU A 105 -20.70 -12.16 15.31
CA LEU A 105 -20.34 -12.68 13.98
C LEU A 105 -21.62 -12.93 13.15
N PRO A 106 -21.66 -12.53 11.87
CA PRO A 106 -22.72 -12.93 10.96
C PRO A 106 -22.79 -14.47 10.83
N PRO A 107 -23.98 -15.03 10.57
CA PRO A 107 -24.12 -16.47 10.30
C PRO A 107 -23.17 -16.93 9.18
N GLY A 108 -22.44 -18.02 9.43
CA GLY A 108 -21.48 -18.59 8.48
C GLY A 108 -20.13 -17.87 8.39
N ALA A 109 -19.95 -16.72 9.05
CA ALA A 109 -18.66 -16.02 9.09
C ALA A 109 -17.67 -16.76 9.99
N ARG A 110 -16.44 -16.95 9.50
CA ARG A 110 -15.34 -17.52 10.29
C ARG A 110 -14.72 -16.42 11.17
N ARG A 111 -14.44 -16.75 12.42
CA ARG A 111 -13.67 -15.86 13.32
C ARG A 111 -12.24 -15.72 12.77
N ARG A 112 -11.74 -14.48 12.69
CA ARG A 112 -10.35 -14.22 12.32
C ARG A 112 -9.38 -14.79 13.37
N PRO A 113 -8.35 -15.53 12.96
CA PRO A 113 -7.25 -15.88 13.85
C PRO A 113 -6.58 -14.62 14.40
N LEU A 114 -6.14 -14.68 15.66
CA LEU A 114 -5.42 -13.58 16.30
C LEU A 114 -4.00 -13.50 15.72
N LEU A 115 -3.64 -12.34 15.18
CA LEU A 115 -2.34 -12.12 14.55
C LEU A 115 -1.16 -12.43 15.49
N LEU A 116 -1.27 -12.04 16.76
CA LEU A 116 -0.23 -12.21 17.77
C LEU A 116 -0.19 -13.60 18.42
N LYS A 117 -1.16 -14.48 18.12
CA LYS A 117 -1.15 -15.85 18.62
C LYS A 117 -0.28 -16.69 17.69
N THR A 118 0.96 -16.94 18.11
CA THR A 118 1.93 -17.70 17.32
C THR A 118 1.51 -19.15 17.12
N GLY A 119 1.68 -19.64 15.89
CA GLY A 119 1.45 -21.03 15.53
C GLY A 119 2.61 -21.95 15.95
N SER A 120 2.46 -23.26 15.72
CA SER A 120 3.49 -24.26 16.05
C SER A 120 4.72 -24.24 15.12
N ARG A 121 4.69 -23.43 14.05
CA ARG A 121 5.75 -23.35 13.03
C ARG A 121 6.83 -22.33 13.36
N GLY A 122 6.77 -21.70 14.53
CA GLY A 122 7.67 -20.61 14.92
C GLY A 122 7.31 -19.30 14.22
N THR A 123 8.23 -18.33 14.30
CA THR A 123 8.09 -16.99 13.72
C THR A 123 9.30 -16.64 12.84
N SER A 124 9.11 -15.77 11.85
CA SER A 124 10.21 -15.18 11.09
C SER A 124 10.81 -13.99 11.84
N PRO A 125 12.07 -13.62 11.58
CA PRO A 125 12.68 -12.45 12.21
C PRO A 125 11.96 -11.12 11.88
N GLU A 126 11.35 -10.99 10.70
CA GLU A 126 10.56 -9.82 10.33
C GLU A 126 9.28 -9.71 11.16
N PHE A 127 8.63 -10.85 11.43
CA PHE A 127 7.48 -10.91 12.32
C PHE A 127 7.91 -10.61 13.77
N ASP A 128 9.03 -11.16 14.23
CA ASP A 128 9.56 -10.89 15.56
C ASP A 128 9.92 -9.40 15.73
N LEU A 129 10.52 -8.77 14.72
CA LEU A 129 10.80 -7.33 14.70
C LEU A 129 9.52 -6.51 14.86
N LEU A 130 8.48 -6.86 14.09
CA LEU A 130 7.17 -6.22 14.13
C LEU A 130 6.51 -6.32 15.50
N THR A 131 6.56 -7.50 16.15
CA THR A 131 5.81 -7.74 17.38
C THR A 131 6.59 -7.46 18.66
N SER A 132 7.93 -7.42 18.61
CA SER A 132 8.77 -7.39 19.81
C SER A 132 9.52 -6.07 20.02
N THR A 133 9.43 -5.12 19.10
CA THR A 133 10.12 -3.83 19.22
C THR A 133 9.14 -2.66 19.33
N ILE A 134 9.36 -1.81 20.33
CA ILE A 134 8.50 -0.65 20.58
C ILE A 134 8.55 0.36 19.43
N SER A 135 9.69 0.48 18.74
CA SER A 135 9.83 1.33 17.55
C SER A 135 8.94 0.88 16.38
N HIS A 136 8.56 -0.39 16.32
CA HIS A 136 7.65 -0.96 15.32
C HIS A 136 6.20 -1.09 15.79
N PHE A 137 5.87 -0.64 17.01
CA PHE A 137 4.48 -0.58 17.48
C PHE A 137 3.53 0.16 16.52
N PRO A 138 3.92 1.30 15.89
CA PRO A 138 3.05 1.94 14.90
C PRO A 138 2.76 1.01 13.70
N ALA A 139 3.78 0.32 13.18
CA ALA A 139 3.60 -0.67 12.12
C ALA A 139 2.70 -1.83 12.56
N LEU A 140 2.87 -2.34 13.79
CA LEU A 140 2.04 -3.43 14.31
C LEU A 140 0.56 -3.05 14.31
N MET A 141 0.24 -1.83 14.75
CA MET A 141 -1.13 -1.32 14.73
C MET A 141 -1.66 -1.21 13.29
N ALA A 142 -0.88 -0.63 12.37
CA ALA A 142 -1.29 -0.49 10.98
C ALA A 142 -1.49 -1.85 10.26
N VAL A 143 -0.57 -2.79 10.45
CA VAL A 143 -0.66 -4.17 9.92
C VAL A 143 -1.89 -4.87 10.49
N GLY A 144 -2.14 -4.74 11.80
CA GLY A 144 -3.30 -5.29 12.47
C GLY A 144 -4.62 -4.80 11.88
N GLU A 145 -4.79 -3.48 11.72
CA GLU A 145 -6.01 -2.92 11.13
C GLU A 145 -6.19 -3.30 9.66
N CYS A 146 -5.11 -3.32 8.86
CA CYS A 146 -5.18 -3.78 7.48
C CYS A 146 -5.59 -5.26 7.39
N TYR A 147 -5.02 -6.12 8.25
CA TYR A 147 -5.40 -7.52 8.32
C TYR A 147 -6.88 -7.70 8.70
N LEU A 148 -7.39 -6.90 9.64
CA LEU A 148 -8.80 -6.94 10.04
C LEU A 148 -9.73 -6.38 8.95
N ALA A 149 -9.22 -5.53 8.06
CA ALA A 149 -9.94 -4.96 6.93
C ALA A 149 -10.00 -5.89 5.70
N LEU A 150 -9.11 -6.89 5.57
CA LEU A 150 -9.15 -7.83 4.43
C LEU A 150 -10.54 -8.45 4.26
N PRO A 151 -11.16 -8.45 3.06
CA PRO A 151 -12.52 -8.95 2.89
C PRO A 151 -12.71 -10.40 3.34
N ASN A 152 -11.79 -11.29 2.95
CA ASN A 152 -11.86 -12.71 3.22
C ASN A 152 -10.46 -13.34 3.12
N PRO A 153 -9.57 -13.10 4.11
CA PRO A 153 -8.24 -13.72 4.12
C PRO A 153 -8.36 -15.24 4.16
N ASP A 154 -7.46 -15.93 3.46
CA ASP A 154 -7.42 -17.39 3.48
C ASP A 154 -6.98 -17.93 4.86
N ALA A 155 -7.22 -19.22 5.10
CA ALA A 155 -6.96 -19.84 6.40
C ALA A 155 -5.46 -19.88 6.79
N ASN A 156 -4.55 -19.78 5.83
CA ASN A 156 -3.11 -19.77 6.04
C ASN A 156 -2.55 -18.34 6.19
N PHE A 157 -3.35 -17.29 6.00
CA PHE A 157 -2.86 -15.90 6.04
C PHE A 157 -2.02 -15.59 7.29
N VAL A 158 -2.54 -15.90 8.48
CA VAL A 158 -1.82 -15.64 9.75
C VAL A 158 -0.56 -16.51 9.89
N PRO A 159 -0.61 -17.85 9.72
CA PRO A 159 0.60 -18.66 9.69
C PRO A 159 1.65 -18.19 8.66
N ASP A 160 1.22 -17.76 7.48
CA ASP A 160 2.11 -17.26 6.42
C ASP A 160 2.75 -15.92 6.80
N LEU A 161 1.94 -14.99 7.33
CA LEU A 161 2.43 -13.70 7.82
C LEU A 161 3.36 -13.87 9.03
N GLN A 162 3.22 -14.94 9.82
CA GLN A 162 4.12 -15.23 10.94
C GLN A 162 5.44 -15.87 10.51
N THR A 163 5.54 -16.42 9.30
CA THR A 163 6.68 -17.27 8.88
C THR A 163 7.34 -16.75 7.60
N SER A 164 7.86 -17.63 6.74
CA SER A 164 8.66 -17.25 5.57
C SER A 164 7.90 -16.49 4.48
N ASN A 165 6.57 -16.41 4.58
CA ASN A 165 5.71 -15.69 3.63
C ASN A 165 5.35 -14.27 4.11
N PHE A 166 6.04 -13.76 5.15
CA PHE A 166 5.81 -12.43 5.73
C PHE A 166 5.71 -11.32 4.66
N ALA A 167 6.70 -11.23 3.77
CA ALA A 167 6.75 -10.18 2.73
C ALA A 167 5.56 -10.24 1.76
N SER A 168 5.17 -11.44 1.33
CA SER A 168 4.01 -11.64 0.44
C SER A 168 2.72 -11.19 1.11
N ARG A 169 2.50 -11.59 2.38
CA ARG A 169 1.31 -11.18 3.13
C ARG A 169 1.31 -9.69 3.46
N LEU A 170 2.46 -9.10 3.75
CA LEU A 170 2.59 -7.66 3.94
C LEU A 170 2.24 -6.89 2.66
N PHE A 171 2.63 -7.40 1.48
CA PHE A 171 2.28 -6.79 0.21
C PHE A 171 0.78 -6.84 -0.08
N GLU A 172 0.11 -7.96 0.21
CA GLU A 172 -1.37 -8.04 0.14
C GLU A 172 -2.05 -6.98 1.04
N LEU A 173 -1.55 -6.78 2.26
CA LEU A 173 -2.06 -5.74 3.16
C LEU A 173 -1.83 -4.33 2.63
N TYR A 174 -0.66 -4.08 2.04
CA TYR A 174 -0.34 -2.80 1.43
C TYR A 174 -1.26 -2.49 0.25
N LEU A 175 -1.48 -3.46 -0.65
CA LEU A 175 -2.40 -3.32 -1.79
C LEU A 175 -3.83 -3.04 -1.31
N LEU A 176 -4.32 -3.79 -0.33
CA LEU A 176 -5.63 -3.53 0.28
C LEU A 176 -5.72 -2.08 0.77
N ALA A 177 -4.74 -1.61 1.53
CA ALA A 177 -4.74 -0.26 2.07
C ALA A 177 -4.74 0.80 0.97
N CYS A 178 -3.92 0.62 -0.06
CA CYS A 178 -3.90 1.51 -1.24
C CYS A 178 -5.26 1.59 -1.93
N PHE A 179 -5.91 0.45 -2.17
CA PHE A 179 -7.19 0.42 -2.88
C PHE A 179 -8.31 1.00 -2.03
N ARG A 180 -8.40 0.60 -0.75
CA ARG A 180 -9.45 1.06 0.16
C ARG A 180 -9.33 2.54 0.47
N GLU A 181 -8.12 3.05 0.69
CA GLU A 181 -7.89 4.49 0.94
C GLU A 181 -8.47 5.37 -0.17
N GLN A 182 -8.43 4.89 -1.42
CA GLN A 182 -8.91 5.62 -2.59
C GLN A 182 -10.42 5.51 -2.84
N GLY A 183 -11.17 4.67 -2.11
CA GLY A 183 -12.60 4.49 -2.36
C GLY A 183 -12.99 3.22 -3.12
N LEU A 184 -12.01 2.39 -3.51
CA LEU A 184 -12.25 1.19 -4.30
C LEU A 184 -12.92 0.11 -3.45
N ILE A 185 -13.85 -0.60 -4.08
CA ILE A 185 -14.38 -1.84 -3.51
C ILE A 185 -13.36 -2.94 -3.79
N VAL A 186 -12.94 -3.65 -2.75
CA VAL A 186 -12.00 -4.78 -2.86
C VAL A 186 -12.72 -6.08 -2.47
N ARG A 187 -12.68 -7.11 -3.32
CA ARG A 187 -13.29 -8.40 -3.04
C ARG A 187 -12.27 -9.54 -3.10
N GLN A 188 -12.46 -10.54 -2.25
CA GLN A 188 -11.66 -11.78 -2.19
C GLN A 188 -12.59 -13.01 -2.23
N LYS A 189 -13.34 -13.14 -3.33
CA LYS A 189 -14.37 -14.19 -3.48
C LYS A 189 -13.81 -15.52 -3.98
N HIS A 190 -12.65 -15.48 -4.64
CA HIS A 190 -11.99 -16.63 -5.26
C HIS A 190 -10.61 -16.81 -4.63
N VAL A 191 -10.05 -18.02 -4.76
CA VAL A 191 -8.69 -18.33 -4.28
C VAL A 191 -7.63 -17.60 -5.10
N SER A 192 -7.92 -17.35 -6.39
CA SER A 192 -7.08 -16.55 -7.28
C SER A 192 -7.94 -15.95 -8.41
N PRO A 193 -7.56 -14.79 -8.97
CA PRO A 193 -6.55 -13.87 -8.45
C PRO A 193 -6.90 -13.29 -7.07
N ASP A 194 -5.90 -12.78 -6.33
CA ASP A 194 -6.03 -12.37 -4.93
C ASP A 194 -7.12 -11.32 -4.67
N PHE A 195 -7.30 -10.36 -5.58
CA PHE A 195 -8.28 -9.28 -5.44
C PHE A 195 -9.06 -9.03 -6.72
N LEU A 196 -10.37 -8.80 -6.60
CA LEU A 196 -11.14 -8.03 -7.56
C LEU A 196 -11.30 -6.61 -7.00
N ILE A 197 -10.82 -5.61 -7.74
CA ILE A 197 -11.05 -4.20 -7.42
C ILE A 197 -12.12 -3.61 -8.33
N GLU A 198 -12.97 -2.74 -7.79
CA GLU A 198 -14.04 -2.08 -8.54
C GLU A 198 -14.12 -0.59 -8.16
N ASN A 199 -14.30 0.26 -9.16
CA ASN A 199 -14.62 1.68 -8.99
C ASN A 199 -15.46 2.17 -10.18
N ASP A 200 -16.55 2.90 -9.91
CA ASP A 200 -17.41 3.55 -10.92
C ASP A 200 -17.75 2.71 -12.16
N GLY A 201 -18.06 1.43 -11.95
CA GLY A 201 -18.44 0.49 -13.01
C GLY A 201 -17.26 -0.16 -13.75
N ALA A 202 -16.02 0.29 -13.50
CA ALA A 202 -14.81 -0.40 -13.92
C ALA A 202 -14.40 -1.46 -12.89
N ALA A 203 -13.72 -2.51 -13.36
CA ALA A 203 -13.22 -3.57 -12.52
C ALA A 203 -11.89 -4.14 -13.04
N CYS A 204 -11.08 -4.71 -12.15
CA CYS A 204 -9.87 -5.43 -12.51
C CYS A 204 -9.55 -6.54 -11.51
N TRP A 205 -9.14 -7.69 -12.03
CA TRP A 205 -8.55 -8.77 -11.23
C TRP A 205 -7.05 -8.54 -11.04
N ILE A 206 -6.58 -8.62 -9.81
CA ILE A 206 -5.20 -8.41 -9.40
C ILE A 206 -4.67 -9.68 -8.72
N GLU A 207 -3.57 -10.21 -9.24
CA GLU A 207 -2.76 -11.23 -8.54
C GLU A 207 -1.53 -10.53 -7.95
N ALA A 208 -1.31 -10.68 -6.64
CA ALA A 208 -0.13 -10.19 -5.96
C ALA A 208 1.01 -11.22 -6.04
N VAL A 209 2.20 -10.74 -6.37
CA VAL A 209 3.42 -11.55 -6.41
C VAL A 209 4.61 -10.78 -5.85
N THR A 210 5.51 -11.52 -5.23
CA THR A 210 6.77 -10.98 -4.73
C THR A 210 7.93 -11.60 -5.49
N ALA A 211 8.87 -10.76 -5.93
CA ALA A 211 10.13 -11.22 -6.49
C ALA A 211 11.09 -11.53 -5.31
N ASN A 212 11.07 -12.77 -4.84
CA ASN A 212 11.88 -13.22 -3.69
C ASN A 212 13.21 -13.84 -4.13
N SER A 213 14.16 -13.96 -3.19
CA SER A 213 15.38 -14.75 -3.37
C SER A 213 15.09 -16.25 -3.45
N GLU A 214 15.86 -16.96 -4.29
CA GLU A 214 15.78 -18.43 -4.41
C GLU A 214 16.21 -19.12 -3.10
N THR A 215 17.09 -18.48 -2.32
CA THR A 215 17.50 -18.89 -0.98
C THR A 215 16.69 -18.13 0.09
N PRO A 216 15.96 -18.82 0.99
CA PRO A 216 15.34 -18.20 2.15
C PRO A 216 16.41 -17.50 2.99
N ARG A 217 16.19 -16.24 3.38
CA ARG A 217 17.08 -15.54 4.31
C ARG A 217 17.07 -16.25 5.67
N SER A 218 18.18 -16.87 6.03
CA SER A 218 18.44 -17.28 7.42
C SER A 218 18.99 -16.07 8.17
N GLY A 219 18.28 -15.56 9.19
CA GLY A 219 18.84 -14.58 10.14
C GLY A 219 18.25 -13.16 10.14
N GLY A 220 17.20 -12.89 9.36
CA GLY A 220 16.44 -11.63 9.40
C GLY A 220 16.82 -10.60 8.33
N ILE A 221 16.70 -9.31 8.64
CA ILE A 221 17.09 -8.23 7.71
C ILE A 221 18.61 -8.35 7.49
N GLY A 222 19.01 -8.88 6.34
CA GLY A 222 20.42 -9.02 5.98
C GLY A 222 21.08 -7.67 5.74
N ASP A 223 22.40 -7.66 5.62
CA ASP A 223 23.19 -6.45 5.34
C ASP A 223 22.63 -5.67 4.15
N TRP A 224 22.69 -4.35 4.22
CA TRP A 224 22.21 -3.48 3.16
C TRP A 224 22.95 -3.72 1.85
N VAL A 225 22.22 -3.97 0.77
CA VAL A 225 22.79 -4.17 -0.57
C VAL A 225 22.56 -2.92 -1.40
N HIS A 226 23.67 -2.26 -1.75
CA HIS A 226 23.66 -1.12 -2.65
C HIS A 226 23.34 -1.52 -4.09
N ALA A 227 22.80 -0.57 -4.85
CA ALA A 227 22.53 -0.74 -6.26
C ALA A 227 23.81 -1.08 -7.05
N PRO A 228 23.73 -1.86 -8.14
CA PRO A 228 24.85 -2.01 -9.06
C PRO A 228 25.34 -0.64 -9.55
N VAL A 229 26.65 -0.41 -9.45
CA VAL A 229 27.28 0.84 -9.92
C VAL A 229 27.15 0.98 -11.44
N ASP A 230 27.28 -0.15 -12.15
CA ASP A 230 27.07 -0.18 -13.60
C ASP A 230 25.58 -0.01 -13.92
N ARG A 231 25.27 1.01 -14.72
CA ARG A 231 23.90 1.37 -15.08
C ARG A 231 23.24 0.33 -15.97
N ASN A 232 24.00 -0.33 -16.84
CA ASN A 232 23.43 -1.41 -17.67
C ASN A 232 23.05 -2.59 -16.80
N GLU A 233 23.90 -3.02 -15.87
CA GLU A 233 23.57 -4.09 -14.94
C GLU A 233 22.33 -3.75 -14.10
N ARG A 234 22.23 -2.50 -13.63
CA ARG A 234 21.07 -2.03 -12.86
C ARG A 234 19.75 -2.06 -13.65
N LEU A 235 19.77 -1.67 -14.94
CA LEU A 235 18.56 -1.53 -15.76
C LEU A 235 18.18 -2.78 -16.56
N THR A 236 19.17 -3.53 -17.05
CA THR A 236 18.97 -4.67 -17.96
C THR A 236 19.55 -5.98 -17.45
N GLY A 237 20.32 -5.97 -16.35
CA GLY A 237 20.99 -7.14 -15.80
C GLY A 237 20.13 -7.99 -14.88
N ALA A 238 20.72 -8.48 -13.79
CA ALA A 238 20.06 -9.37 -12.83
C ALA A 238 18.74 -8.83 -12.24
N PRO A 239 18.59 -7.53 -11.92
CA PRO A 239 17.33 -7.00 -11.39
C PRO A 239 16.17 -7.14 -12.40
N ALA A 240 16.41 -6.81 -13.66
CA ALA A 240 15.40 -6.95 -14.72
C ALA A 240 15.04 -8.43 -14.96
N GLU A 241 16.04 -9.32 -15.00
CA GLU A 241 15.80 -10.75 -15.18
C GLU A 241 14.94 -11.35 -14.06
N ARG A 242 15.07 -10.84 -12.85
CA ARG A 242 14.27 -11.27 -11.71
C ARG A 242 12.80 -10.94 -11.87
N PHE A 243 12.49 -9.69 -12.24
CA PHE A 243 11.12 -9.30 -12.57
C PHE A 243 10.60 -10.14 -13.73
N ALA A 244 11.42 -10.34 -14.76
CA ALA A 244 11.05 -11.14 -15.92
C ALA A 244 10.67 -12.58 -15.56
N LYS A 245 11.51 -13.27 -14.76
CA LYS A 245 11.22 -14.64 -14.30
C LYS A 245 9.94 -14.70 -13.46
N THR A 246 9.77 -13.76 -12.53
CA THR A 246 8.61 -13.72 -11.63
C THR A 246 7.30 -13.53 -12.42
N LEU A 247 7.27 -12.52 -13.30
CA LEU A 247 6.10 -12.20 -14.11
C LEU A 247 5.78 -13.34 -15.10
N ARG A 248 6.77 -13.85 -15.84
CA ARG A 248 6.56 -14.97 -16.78
C ARG A 248 6.07 -16.23 -16.07
N GLY A 249 6.60 -16.54 -14.88
CA GLY A 249 6.15 -17.68 -14.08
C GLY A 249 4.68 -17.56 -13.64
N LYS A 250 4.21 -16.34 -13.33
CA LYS A 250 2.80 -16.09 -13.01
C LYS A 250 1.90 -16.12 -14.25
N LEU A 251 2.37 -15.63 -15.39
CA LEU A 251 1.61 -15.67 -16.65
C LEU A 251 1.29 -17.10 -17.10
N GLN A 252 2.16 -18.08 -16.80
CA GLN A 252 1.91 -19.51 -17.06
C GLN A 252 0.71 -20.10 -16.32
N ARG A 253 0.12 -19.37 -15.36
CA ARG A 253 -1.08 -19.81 -14.63
C ARG A 253 -2.38 -19.54 -15.38
N ASN A 254 -2.32 -18.80 -16.49
CA ASN A 254 -3.47 -18.51 -17.35
C ASN A 254 -4.71 -17.98 -16.58
N TYR A 255 -4.51 -17.08 -15.63
CA TYR A 255 -5.61 -16.54 -14.82
C TYR A 255 -6.75 -15.96 -15.66
N HIS A 256 -6.43 -15.39 -16.82
CA HIS A 256 -7.38 -14.83 -17.78
C HIS A 256 -8.36 -15.86 -18.39
N GLU A 257 -8.03 -17.15 -18.33
CA GLU A 257 -8.88 -18.25 -18.81
C GLU A 257 -9.91 -18.69 -17.76
N LEU A 258 -9.77 -18.27 -16.50
CA LEU A 258 -10.72 -18.60 -15.43
C LEU A 258 -12.09 -17.97 -15.71
N ASP A 259 -13.17 -18.72 -15.46
CA ASP A 259 -14.54 -18.28 -15.75
C ASP A 259 -14.90 -16.93 -15.12
N HIS A 260 -14.40 -16.64 -13.92
CA HIS A 260 -14.66 -15.39 -13.21
C HIS A 260 -13.75 -14.22 -13.61
N VAL A 261 -12.69 -14.46 -14.40
CA VAL A 261 -11.74 -13.44 -14.87
C VAL A 261 -11.97 -13.08 -16.34
N LYS A 262 -12.42 -14.04 -17.14
CA LYS A 262 -12.59 -13.88 -18.59
C LYS A 262 -13.42 -12.65 -18.95
N GLY A 263 -12.87 -11.81 -19.85
CA GLY A 263 -13.52 -10.58 -20.30
C GLY A 263 -13.36 -9.37 -19.38
N ILE A 264 -12.69 -9.53 -18.24
CA ILE A 264 -12.39 -8.47 -17.27
C ILE A 264 -10.89 -8.15 -17.32
N PRO A 265 -10.47 -6.89 -17.20
CA PRO A 265 -9.05 -6.54 -17.07
C PRO A 265 -8.33 -7.36 -15.99
N PHE A 266 -7.10 -7.77 -16.27
CA PHE A 266 -6.26 -8.56 -15.36
C PHE A 266 -4.88 -7.93 -15.23
N ALA A 267 -4.38 -7.76 -14.01
CA ALA A 267 -3.04 -7.26 -13.75
C ALA A 267 -2.28 -8.12 -12.72
N LEU A 268 -0.96 -8.09 -12.86
CA LEU A 268 -0.03 -8.61 -11.86
C LEU A 268 0.46 -7.44 -11.01
N ALA A 269 0.24 -7.48 -9.70
CA ALA A 269 0.88 -6.58 -8.76
C ALA A 269 2.18 -7.20 -8.27
N ILE A 270 3.30 -6.49 -8.37
CA ILE A 270 4.63 -6.99 -8.03
C ILE A 270 5.41 -6.04 -7.11
N ALA A 271 6.10 -6.61 -6.13
CA ALA A 271 7.06 -5.93 -5.26
C ALA A 271 8.37 -6.74 -5.16
N ASP A 272 9.51 -6.06 -5.03
CA ASP A 272 10.85 -6.69 -5.01
C ASP A 272 11.41 -6.90 -3.60
N PHE A 273 11.32 -8.12 -3.09
CA PHE A 273 11.85 -8.48 -1.76
C PHE A 273 13.17 -9.27 -1.83
N TYR A 274 13.85 -9.22 -2.98
CA TYR A 274 14.98 -10.10 -3.22
C TYR A 274 16.22 -9.76 -2.40
N GLU A 275 16.69 -8.50 -2.43
CA GLU A 275 17.82 -8.05 -1.60
C GLU A 275 17.38 -7.09 -0.49
N SER A 276 18.10 -7.08 0.65
CA SER A 276 17.98 -6.00 1.63
C SER A 276 18.33 -4.67 0.93
N GLY A 277 17.38 -3.74 0.91
CA GLY A 277 17.53 -2.48 0.18
C GLY A 277 17.18 -2.51 -1.31
N SER A 278 16.82 -3.67 -1.90
CA SER A 278 16.45 -3.77 -3.33
C SER A 278 15.30 -2.85 -3.74
N MET A 279 14.31 -2.69 -2.86
CA MET A 279 13.20 -1.74 -3.01
C MET A 279 13.66 -0.30 -3.31
N VAL A 280 14.87 0.08 -2.92
CA VAL A 280 15.41 1.43 -3.16
C VAL A 280 15.92 1.63 -4.59
N TRP A 281 16.28 0.57 -5.31
CA TRP A 281 17.01 0.71 -6.58
C TRP A 281 16.53 -0.16 -7.74
N SER A 282 15.73 -1.20 -7.50
CA SER A 282 15.33 -2.13 -8.57
C SER A 282 14.18 -1.62 -9.45
N ARG A 283 13.43 -0.61 -8.98
CA ARG A 283 12.28 -0.02 -9.68
C ARG A 283 12.58 0.34 -11.13
N GLU A 284 13.76 0.86 -11.44
CA GLU A 284 14.12 1.31 -12.80
C GLU A 284 14.29 0.16 -13.81
N ALA A 285 14.57 -1.06 -13.33
CA ALA A 285 14.75 -2.23 -14.17
C ALA A 285 13.41 -2.77 -14.72
N LEU A 286 12.32 -2.58 -13.97
CA LEU A 286 11.00 -3.08 -14.33
C LEU A 286 10.45 -2.45 -15.63
N PRO A 287 10.30 -1.13 -15.76
CA PRO A 287 9.78 -0.53 -16.99
C PRO A 287 10.67 -0.84 -18.21
N THR A 288 11.99 -0.99 -18.00
CA THR A 288 12.93 -1.41 -19.05
C THR A 288 12.56 -2.79 -19.61
N TYR A 289 12.29 -3.75 -18.73
CA TYR A 289 11.82 -5.08 -19.13
C TYR A 289 10.41 -5.05 -19.75
N LEU A 290 9.47 -4.28 -19.18
CA LEU A 290 8.08 -4.28 -19.64
C LEU A 290 7.92 -3.72 -21.06
N TYR A 291 8.52 -2.56 -21.34
CA TYR A 291 8.38 -1.87 -22.63
C TYR A 291 9.44 -2.25 -23.66
N GLY A 292 10.55 -2.88 -23.24
CA GLY A 292 11.69 -3.19 -24.10
C GLY A 292 12.52 -1.96 -24.46
N LEU A 293 12.48 -0.93 -23.61
CA LEU A 293 13.16 0.35 -23.80
C LEU A 293 14.03 0.64 -22.58
N ARG A 294 15.35 0.66 -22.76
CA ARG A 294 16.27 1.13 -21.73
C ARG A 294 16.29 2.65 -21.75
N ALA A 295 15.97 3.29 -20.62
CA ALA A 295 16.17 4.73 -20.50
C ALA A 295 17.67 5.04 -20.63
N ASP A 296 18.08 5.99 -21.47
CA ASP A 296 19.45 6.48 -21.62
C ASP A 296 19.47 8.01 -21.67
N VAL A 297 20.66 8.61 -21.56
CA VAL A 297 20.85 10.06 -21.71
C VAL A 297 21.77 10.28 -22.91
N GLU A 298 21.32 11.12 -23.84
CA GLU A 298 22.11 11.55 -24.99
C GLU A 298 22.48 13.04 -24.85
N GLY A 299 23.59 13.45 -25.47
CA GLY A 299 24.06 14.83 -25.48
C GLY A 299 24.96 15.18 -24.28
N GLU A 300 25.50 16.40 -24.29
CA GLU A 300 26.38 16.93 -23.25
C GLU A 300 25.94 18.33 -22.80
N GLY A 301 26.31 18.71 -21.57
CA GLY A 301 25.99 20.02 -21.01
C GLY A 301 24.50 20.34 -21.05
N ALA A 302 24.15 21.51 -21.61
CA ALA A 302 22.76 21.97 -21.75
C ALA A 302 21.95 21.18 -22.81
N GLY A 303 22.59 20.35 -23.63
CA GLY A 303 21.92 19.52 -24.64
C GLY A 303 21.56 18.11 -24.16
N ARG A 304 21.81 17.78 -22.88
CA ARG A 304 21.47 16.47 -22.31
C ARG A 304 19.96 16.25 -22.37
N ARG A 305 19.52 15.08 -22.84
CA ARG A 305 18.10 14.69 -22.89
C ARG A 305 17.94 13.19 -22.65
N ALA A 306 16.81 12.81 -22.05
CA ALA A 306 16.44 11.40 -21.90
C ALA A 306 15.97 10.83 -23.24
N ILE A 307 16.36 9.59 -23.53
CA ILE A 307 15.92 8.81 -24.69
C ILE A 307 15.57 7.38 -24.26
N GLY A 308 14.67 6.72 -25.00
CA GLY A 308 14.43 5.28 -24.87
C GLY A 308 15.20 4.51 -25.94
N THR A 309 16.18 3.71 -25.53
CA THR A 309 16.95 2.84 -26.44
C THR A 309 16.29 1.46 -26.50
N PRO A 310 15.82 0.99 -27.68
CA PRO A 310 15.26 -0.35 -27.81
C PRO A 310 16.28 -1.44 -27.46
N ILE A 311 15.82 -2.44 -26.70
CA ILE A 311 16.60 -3.63 -26.36
C ILE A 311 15.81 -4.89 -26.70
N ASN A 312 16.49 -5.89 -27.27
CA ASN A 312 15.85 -7.16 -27.63
C ASN A 312 15.89 -8.16 -26.47
N ASN A 313 16.99 -8.18 -25.72
CA ASN A 313 17.19 -9.11 -24.61
C ASN A 313 17.77 -8.36 -23.41
N LEU A 314 17.44 -8.86 -22.23
CA LEU A 314 18.10 -8.48 -20.99
C LEU A 314 19.56 -8.94 -21.01
N THR A 315 20.43 -8.18 -20.34
CA THR A 315 21.89 -8.43 -20.29
C THR A 315 22.29 -9.31 -19.11
N GLY A 316 21.33 -9.83 -18.35
CA GLY A 316 21.61 -10.77 -17.28
C GLY A 316 22.04 -12.15 -17.80
N ARG A 317 22.12 -13.12 -16.89
CA ARG A 317 22.73 -14.43 -17.14
C ARG A 317 21.98 -15.28 -18.18
N HIS A 318 20.68 -15.09 -18.32
CA HIS A 318 19.79 -15.97 -19.09
C HIS A 318 19.41 -15.38 -20.45
N GLY A 319 19.70 -14.09 -20.70
CA GLY A 319 19.38 -13.44 -21.97
C GLY A 319 17.89 -13.44 -22.27
N ILE A 320 17.05 -13.20 -21.26
CA ILE A 320 15.58 -13.23 -21.41
C ILE A 320 15.14 -12.13 -22.39
N PRO A 321 14.22 -12.41 -23.34
CA PRO A 321 13.65 -11.39 -24.20
C PRO A 321 13.03 -10.24 -23.40
N ALA A 322 13.38 -9.01 -23.75
CA ALA A 322 12.78 -7.81 -23.19
C ALA A 322 11.49 -7.45 -23.93
N GLY A 323 10.69 -6.53 -23.38
CA GLY A 323 9.44 -6.08 -23.98
C GLY A 323 8.29 -7.05 -23.73
N LEU A 324 7.98 -7.34 -22.45
CA LEU A 324 6.82 -8.17 -22.11
C LEU A 324 5.52 -7.69 -22.78
N PHE A 325 5.30 -6.38 -22.85
CA PHE A 325 4.12 -5.79 -23.48
C PHE A 325 4.18 -5.74 -25.01
N ARG A 326 5.29 -6.15 -25.61
CA ARG A 326 5.44 -6.24 -27.07
C ARG A 326 5.02 -7.60 -27.62
N ASP A 327 4.94 -8.60 -26.75
CA ASP A 327 4.57 -9.97 -27.10
C ASP A 327 3.04 -10.12 -27.15
N PRO A 328 2.44 -10.36 -28.32
CA PRO A 328 0.99 -10.48 -28.47
C PRO A 328 0.38 -11.62 -27.65
N ASP A 329 1.16 -12.64 -27.29
CA ASP A 329 0.69 -13.75 -26.44
C ASP A 329 0.32 -13.27 -25.02
N PHE A 330 0.86 -12.13 -24.59
CA PHE A 330 0.57 -11.49 -23.31
C PHE A 330 -0.43 -10.32 -23.41
N ALA A 331 -1.14 -10.16 -24.53
CA ALA A 331 -2.21 -9.17 -24.69
C ALA A 331 -3.36 -9.33 -23.67
N HIS A 332 -3.47 -10.49 -23.01
CA HIS A 332 -4.45 -10.73 -21.93
C HIS A 332 -4.06 -10.06 -20.59
N LEU A 333 -2.79 -9.68 -20.42
CA LEU A 333 -2.32 -8.90 -19.28
C LEU A 333 -2.58 -7.42 -19.55
N SER A 334 -3.44 -6.80 -18.76
CA SER A 334 -3.83 -5.40 -18.92
C SER A 334 -2.75 -4.43 -18.45
N ALA A 335 -2.09 -4.74 -17.34
CA ALA A 335 -1.05 -3.92 -16.75
C ALA A 335 -0.18 -4.71 -15.77
N VAL A 336 0.94 -4.12 -15.38
CA VAL A 336 1.71 -4.53 -14.20
C VAL A 336 1.63 -3.39 -13.18
N ILE A 337 1.16 -3.72 -11.98
CA ILE A 337 1.15 -2.80 -10.84
C ILE A 337 2.43 -3.02 -10.04
N PHE A 338 3.12 -1.96 -9.64
CA PHE A 338 4.36 -2.03 -8.88
C PHE A 338 4.29 -1.16 -7.63
N SER A 339 4.97 -1.59 -6.57
CA SER A 339 5.34 -0.67 -5.49
C SER A 339 6.61 -1.13 -4.79
N ASN A 340 7.42 -0.16 -4.38
CA ASN A 340 8.54 -0.36 -3.46
C ASN A 340 8.21 0.03 -2.00
N ALA A 341 6.97 0.43 -1.71
CA ALA A 341 6.57 0.90 -0.39
C ALA A 341 5.94 -0.17 0.50
N ALA A 342 5.81 -1.42 0.04
CA ALA A 342 5.26 -2.54 0.81
C ALA A 342 6.21 -3.04 1.93
N THR A 343 6.65 -2.13 2.82
CA THR A 343 7.69 -2.37 3.83
C THR A 343 7.20 -2.00 5.22
N LEU A 344 7.81 -2.59 6.26
CA LEU A 344 7.55 -2.20 7.64
C LEU A 344 7.74 -0.70 7.88
N ALA A 345 8.65 -0.05 7.16
CA ALA A 345 8.85 1.39 7.23
C ALA A 345 7.60 2.18 6.80
N LYS A 346 6.91 1.80 5.71
CA LYS A 346 5.65 2.43 5.31
C LYS A 346 4.58 2.25 6.38
N PHE A 347 4.37 1.01 6.84
CA PHE A 347 3.39 0.74 7.89
C PHE A 347 3.70 1.51 9.19
N ASN A 348 4.99 1.68 9.52
CA ASN A 348 5.41 2.50 10.66
C ASN A 348 5.03 3.96 10.49
N ARG A 349 5.33 4.56 9.33
CA ARG A 349 4.94 5.95 9.05
C ARG A 349 3.42 6.11 9.10
N MET A 350 2.66 5.24 8.44
CA MET A 350 1.20 5.32 8.43
C MET A 350 0.59 5.14 9.84
N GLY A 351 1.11 4.21 10.64
CA GLY A 351 0.71 4.05 12.04
C GLY A 351 1.08 5.24 12.93
N PHE A 352 2.26 5.82 12.72
CA PHE A 352 2.76 6.97 13.47
C PHE A 352 1.95 8.25 13.17
N LEU A 353 1.58 8.43 11.90
CA LEU A 353 0.67 9.50 11.46
C LEU A 353 -0.76 9.27 11.95
N ALA A 354 -1.19 8.01 12.10
CA ALA A 354 -2.44 7.63 12.76
C ALA A 354 -2.43 7.81 14.29
N GLY A 355 -1.37 8.36 14.88
CA GLY A 355 -1.32 8.70 16.31
C GLY A 355 -0.75 7.61 17.21
N TRP A 356 -0.37 6.45 16.67
CA TRP A 356 0.36 5.43 17.42
C TRP A 356 1.81 5.86 17.59
N ARG A 357 2.07 6.69 18.61
CA ARG A 357 3.38 7.33 18.84
C ARG A 357 3.97 6.90 20.19
N PRO A 358 4.73 5.80 20.24
CA PRO A 358 5.49 5.47 21.43
C PRO A 358 6.34 6.65 21.92
N PRO A 359 6.37 6.94 23.23
CA PRO A 359 7.16 8.04 23.76
C PRO A 359 8.62 7.95 23.34
N GLY A 360 9.16 9.05 22.80
CA GLY A 360 10.55 9.15 22.37
C GLY A 360 10.86 8.57 20.99
N LEU A 361 9.89 8.00 20.26
CA LEU A 361 10.08 7.59 18.87
C LEU A 361 10.03 8.79 17.93
N THR A 362 11.05 8.95 17.10
CA THR A 362 11.05 9.87 15.95
C THR A 362 11.31 9.10 14.66
N MET A 363 10.80 9.64 13.54
CA MET A 363 10.98 9.05 12.22
C MET A 363 11.42 10.11 11.21
N THR A 364 12.47 9.82 10.46
CA THR A 364 12.95 10.68 9.37
C THR A 364 12.92 9.88 8.08
N ARG A 365 12.27 10.42 7.05
CA ARG A 365 12.25 9.83 5.70
C ARG A 365 13.22 10.60 4.82
N ARG A 366 14.18 9.86 4.24
CA ARG A 366 15.17 10.38 3.30
C ARG A 366 15.00 9.65 1.97
N GLY A 367 15.09 10.38 0.86
CA GLY A 367 15.00 9.76 -0.45
C GLY A 367 15.02 10.78 -1.59
N ILE A 368 14.47 10.34 -2.72
CA ILE A 368 14.42 11.12 -3.95
C ILE A 368 12.98 11.23 -4.47
N LEU A 369 12.62 12.44 -4.89
CA LEU A 369 11.39 12.77 -5.58
C LEU A 369 11.63 12.83 -7.10
N PHE A 370 10.61 12.45 -7.87
CA PHE A 370 10.59 12.62 -9.32
C PHE A 370 10.44 14.10 -9.68
N ASP A 371 11.48 14.68 -10.30
CA ASP A 371 11.44 16.03 -10.84
C ASP A 371 10.59 16.07 -12.12
N ARG A 372 9.49 16.82 -12.06
CA ARG A 372 8.54 16.97 -13.18
C ARG A 372 8.88 18.16 -14.08
N THR A 373 9.94 18.90 -13.79
CA THR A 373 10.40 19.99 -14.64
C THR A 373 10.76 19.44 -16.02
N PRO A 374 10.20 19.97 -17.13
CA PRO A 374 10.52 19.47 -18.46
C PRO A 374 12.03 19.47 -18.72
N GLY A 375 12.57 18.31 -19.10
CA GLY A 375 13.99 18.12 -19.35
C GLY A 375 14.84 17.82 -18.12
N ALA A 376 14.26 17.73 -16.92
CA ALA A 376 14.97 17.24 -15.74
C ALA A 376 15.43 15.80 -15.94
N LEU A 377 16.70 15.55 -15.59
CA LEU A 377 17.33 14.22 -15.66
C LEU A 377 17.75 13.71 -14.30
N GLU A 378 17.79 14.59 -13.31
CA GLU A 378 18.21 14.29 -11.95
C GLU A 378 16.98 14.42 -11.04
N PRO A 379 16.85 13.58 -10.00
CA PRO A 379 15.77 13.70 -9.04
C PRO A 379 16.00 14.84 -8.05
N ILE A 380 14.99 15.11 -7.22
CA ILE A 380 15.09 16.06 -6.10
C ILE A 380 15.30 15.28 -4.79
N ASP A 381 16.40 15.53 -4.09
CA ASP A 381 16.64 14.94 -2.77
C ASP A 381 15.72 15.54 -1.70
N PHE A 382 15.29 14.71 -0.73
CA PHE A 382 14.60 15.18 0.47
C PHE A 382 15.04 14.40 1.71
N ASP A 383 14.99 15.07 2.86
CA ASP A 383 15.27 14.50 4.18
C ASP A 383 14.43 15.22 5.23
N LEU A 384 13.30 14.61 5.62
CA LEU A 384 12.27 15.28 6.42
C LEU A 384 11.79 14.41 7.59
N SER A 385 11.50 15.04 8.73
CA SER A 385 10.78 14.37 9.82
C SER A 385 9.35 14.06 9.39
N VAL A 386 8.88 12.85 9.65
CA VAL A 386 7.56 12.37 9.19
C VAL A 386 6.40 13.18 9.79
N ASP A 387 6.59 13.77 10.97
CA ASP A 387 5.61 14.65 11.61
C ASP A 387 5.80 16.15 11.34
N SER A 388 6.76 16.55 10.49
CA SER A 388 6.91 17.96 10.15
C SER A 388 5.79 18.44 9.25
N ALA A 389 5.42 19.71 9.38
CA ALA A 389 4.45 20.34 8.47
C ALA A 389 4.94 20.33 7.02
N GLU A 390 6.26 20.46 6.81
CA GLU A 390 6.89 20.39 5.50
C GLU A 390 6.69 19.01 4.83
N TYR A 391 6.86 17.92 5.59
CA TYR A 391 6.62 16.57 5.08
C TYR A 391 5.16 16.36 4.68
N GLN A 392 4.23 16.79 5.54
CA GLN A 392 2.80 16.67 5.23
C GLN A 392 2.39 17.53 4.03
N ALA A 393 3.01 18.70 3.86
CA ALA A 393 2.75 19.60 2.75
C ALA A 393 3.27 19.10 1.39
N LEU A 394 4.05 18.00 1.35
CA LEU A 394 4.43 17.37 0.08
C LEU A 394 3.22 16.87 -0.71
N TRP A 395 2.09 16.61 -0.06
CA TRP A 395 0.89 16.08 -0.70
C TRP A 395 -0.38 16.76 -0.16
N PRO A 396 -1.46 16.84 -0.95
CA PRO A 396 -2.66 17.61 -0.59
C PRO A 396 -3.29 17.25 0.78
N TRP A 397 -3.16 16.00 1.21
CA TRP A 397 -3.68 15.48 2.48
C TRP A 397 -2.60 14.78 3.32
N GLY A 398 -1.31 14.99 3.03
CA GLY A 398 -0.22 14.27 3.67
C GLY A 398 0.10 12.92 3.04
N GLU A 399 0.96 12.11 3.68
CA GLU A 399 1.35 10.80 3.14
C GLU A 399 0.12 9.88 3.02
N ALA A 400 -0.04 9.25 1.86
CA ALA A 400 -1.13 8.34 1.53
C ALA A 400 -0.56 6.96 1.20
N TRP A 401 -1.33 5.88 1.40
CA TRP A 401 -0.89 4.52 1.10
C TRP A 401 -0.46 4.34 -0.36
N CYS A 402 -1.22 4.92 -1.29
CA CYS A 402 -1.09 4.71 -2.73
C CYS A 402 -0.02 5.57 -3.45
N GLN A 403 0.68 6.46 -2.75
CA GLN A 403 1.63 7.41 -3.37
C GLN A 403 2.76 6.75 -4.15
N GLU A 404 3.23 5.60 -3.69
CA GLU A 404 4.29 4.81 -4.33
C GLU A 404 3.74 3.63 -5.15
N LEU A 405 2.44 3.64 -5.47
CA LEU A 405 1.83 2.65 -6.36
C LEU A 405 1.98 3.13 -7.80
N GLU A 406 2.53 2.29 -8.66
CA GLU A 406 2.71 2.56 -10.08
C GLU A 406 1.93 1.54 -10.92
N VAL A 407 1.32 1.98 -12.02
CA VAL A 407 0.61 1.12 -12.97
C VAL A 407 1.25 1.29 -14.35
N PHE A 408 1.97 0.26 -14.80
CA PHE A 408 2.53 0.20 -16.14
C PHE A 408 1.52 -0.47 -17.07
N HIS A 409 0.94 0.30 -17.98
CA HIS A 409 -0.12 -0.20 -18.87
C HIS A 409 0.45 -0.96 -20.06
N ASN A 410 -0.16 -2.10 -20.38
CA ASN A 410 0.16 -2.84 -21.60
C ASN A 410 -0.53 -2.16 -22.81
N PRO A 411 0.21 -1.54 -23.76
CA PRO A 411 -0.39 -0.94 -24.96
C PRO A 411 -1.13 -1.94 -25.86
N GLN A 412 -0.88 -3.25 -25.72
CA GLN A 412 -1.56 -4.31 -26.46
C GLN A 412 -2.68 -4.99 -25.67
N ALA A 413 -3.07 -4.45 -24.50
CA ALA A 413 -4.09 -5.05 -23.65
C ALA A 413 -5.43 -5.26 -24.39
N THR A 414 -5.94 -6.49 -24.35
CA THR A 414 -7.27 -6.84 -24.88
C THR A 414 -8.38 -6.18 -24.04
N HIS A 415 -8.15 -6.05 -22.74
CA HIS A 415 -9.04 -5.39 -21.79
C HIS A 415 -8.22 -4.39 -20.96
N PRO A 416 -7.99 -3.15 -21.44
CA PRO A 416 -7.15 -2.19 -20.74
C PRO A 416 -7.79 -1.74 -19.41
N ILE A 417 -6.95 -1.39 -18.43
CA ILE A 417 -7.39 -0.78 -17.17
C ILE A 417 -7.60 0.72 -17.42
N PRO A 418 -8.77 1.29 -17.12
CA PRO A 418 -8.95 2.75 -17.19
C PRO A 418 -8.16 3.44 -16.07
N PHE A 419 -7.68 4.66 -16.34
CA PHE A 419 -6.95 5.48 -15.36
C PHE A 419 -7.76 5.65 -14.06
N ASP A 420 -9.06 5.95 -14.18
CA ASP A 420 -9.95 6.24 -13.05
C ASP A 420 -10.27 5.03 -12.17
N LEU A 421 -9.80 3.82 -12.51
CA LEU A 421 -9.93 2.66 -11.62
C LEU A 421 -9.03 2.79 -10.39
N ILE A 422 -7.81 3.35 -10.54
CA ILE A 422 -6.82 3.49 -9.46
C ILE A 422 -6.19 4.90 -9.50
N PRO A 423 -6.98 5.98 -9.35
CA PRO A 423 -6.57 7.34 -9.69
C PRO A 423 -5.39 7.89 -8.86
N GLY A 424 -5.19 7.35 -7.65
CA GLY A 424 -4.09 7.67 -6.76
C GLY A 424 -2.77 6.97 -7.11
N ALA A 425 -2.73 6.10 -8.12
CA ALA A 425 -1.47 5.54 -8.61
C ALA A 425 -0.77 6.49 -9.62
N THR A 426 0.53 6.28 -9.81
CA THR A 426 1.26 6.85 -10.95
C THR A 426 1.13 5.92 -12.14
N HIS A 427 0.51 6.37 -13.22
CA HIS A 427 0.26 5.56 -14.42
C HIS A 427 1.28 5.86 -15.52
N TRP A 428 1.80 4.80 -16.13
CA TRP A 428 2.71 4.88 -17.27
C TRP A 428 2.03 4.31 -18.51
N PHE A 429 1.98 5.09 -19.58
CA PHE A 429 1.36 4.71 -20.85
C PHE A 429 2.39 4.85 -21.97
N GLU A 430 2.44 3.89 -22.88
CA GLU A 430 3.17 4.07 -24.13
C GLU A 430 2.25 4.68 -25.20
N ARG A 431 2.60 5.86 -25.71
CA ARG A 431 1.85 6.57 -26.76
C ARG A 431 2.81 7.24 -27.74
N GLY A 432 2.58 7.07 -29.04
CA GLY A 432 3.41 7.72 -30.05
C GLY A 432 4.90 7.34 -30.04
N GLY A 433 5.27 6.24 -29.37
CA GLY A 433 6.66 5.81 -29.17
C GLY A 433 7.31 6.33 -27.89
N ASP A 434 6.62 7.19 -27.12
CA ASP A 434 7.08 7.71 -25.84
C ASP A 434 6.34 7.03 -24.68
N VAL A 435 6.98 6.99 -23.50
CA VAL A 435 6.35 6.52 -22.26
C VAL A 435 5.94 7.75 -21.43
N GLU A 436 4.65 8.03 -21.41
CA GLU A 436 4.03 9.14 -20.66
C GLU A 436 3.76 8.74 -19.21
N CYS A 437 4.01 9.66 -18.28
CA CYS A 437 3.69 9.53 -16.86
C CYS A 437 2.50 10.42 -16.50
N ASN A 438 1.40 9.80 -16.04
CA ASN A 438 0.19 10.48 -15.59
C ASN A 438 -0.05 10.21 -14.11
N THR A 439 -0.19 11.26 -13.31
CA THR A 439 -0.48 11.13 -11.88
C THR A 439 -1.16 12.38 -11.35
N MET A 440 -1.93 12.24 -10.27
CA MET A 440 -2.46 13.36 -9.51
C MET A 440 -1.43 13.99 -8.56
N TRP A 441 -0.29 13.32 -8.31
CA TRP A 441 0.70 13.79 -7.35
C TRP A 441 1.67 14.80 -7.96
N ALA A 442 1.78 15.98 -7.34
CA ALA A 442 2.86 16.91 -7.64
C ALA A 442 4.23 16.32 -7.27
N ASN A 443 4.31 15.65 -6.10
CA ASN A 443 5.51 14.99 -5.61
C ASN A 443 5.32 13.46 -5.61
N SER A 444 6.16 12.73 -6.33
CA SER A 444 6.20 11.26 -6.27
C SER A 444 7.55 10.79 -5.77
N VAL A 445 7.53 9.97 -4.74
CA VAL A 445 8.75 9.35 -4.21
C VAL A 445 9.17 8.23 -5.14
N ILE A 446 10.35 8.33 -5.74
CA ILE A 446 10.93 7.25 -6.55
C ILE A 446 11.49 6.18 -5.63
N SER A 447 12.18 6.62 -4.57
CA SER A 447 12.91 5.76 -3.66
C SER A 447 13.15 6.47 -2.34
N SER A 448 13.08 5.75 -1.22
CA SER A 448 13.34 6.31 0.10
C SER A 448 13.64 5.25 1.15
N ILE A 449 14.30 5.67 2.22
CA ILE A 449 14.49 4.94 3.46
C ILE A 449 13.82 5.70 4.61
N THR A 450 13.51 5.01 5.70
CA THR A 450 13.02 5.64 6.93
C THR A 450 13.89 5.23 8.09
N HIS A 451 14.48 6.21 8.76
CA HIS A 451 15.24 6.00 9.97
C HIS A 451 14.31 6.15 11.18
N LEU A 452 14.26 5.12 12.01
CA LEU A 452 13.53 5.12 13.27
C LEU A 452 14.54 5.36 14.39
N ARG A 453 14.24 6.30 15.30
CA ARG A 453 15.12 6.60 16.43
C ARG A 453 14.33 6.65 17.73
N MET A 454 14.82 5.97 18.75
CA MET A 454 14.30 6.07 20.13
C MET A 454 15.16 7.05 20.94
N ALA A 455 14.52 7.95 21.68
CA ALA A 455 15.18 8.83 22.64
C ALA A 455 15.97 7.99 23.66
N GLY A 456 17.24 8.35 23.89
CA GLY A 456 18.14 7.62 24.80
C GLY A 456 19.00 6.53 24.15
N ALA A 457 18.73 6.14 22.90
CA ALA A 457 19.69 5.41 22.09
C ALA A 457 20.75 6.40 21.57
N GLN A 458 21.87 6.54 22.30
CA GLN A 458 23.07 7.15 21.72
C GLN A 458 23.51 6.28 20.54
N GLY A 459 23.88 6.94 19.44
CA GLY A 459 23.96 6.32 18.13
C GLY A 459 24.88 5.10 18.09
N GLU A 460 24.28 3.93 17.94
CA GLU A 460 24.85 2.98 17.01
C GLU A 460 24.59 3.55 15.63
N SER A 461 25.65 4.10 15.02
CA SER A 461 25.66 4.28 13.57
C SER A 461 25.34 2.92 12.98
N GLU A 462 24.14 2.75 12.41
CA GLU A 462 23.97 1.76 11.36
C GLU A 462 24.99 2.16 10.29
N ARG A 463 26.05 1.35 10.22
CA ARG A 463 27.05 1.45 9.16
C ARG A 463 26.31 1.29 7.82
N PRO A 464 26.74 2.02 6.79
CA PRO A 464 26.00 2.23 5.56
C PRO A 464 25.52 0.96 4.86
#